data_AF-A0A3A6NST2-F1
#
_entry.id   AF-A0A3A6NST2-F1
#
_cell.length_a   1.000
_cell.length_b   1.000
_cell.length_c   1.000
_cell.angle_alpha   90.00
_cell.angle_beta   90.00
_cell.angle_gamma   90.00
#
_symmetry.space_group_name_H-M   'P 1'
#
loop_
_entity.id
_entity.type
_entity.pdbx_description
1 polymer ?
#
loop_
_entity_poly.entity_id
_entity_poly.type
_entity_poly.pdbx_seq_one_letter_code
_entity_poly.pdbx_strand_id
1 'polypeptide(L)'
;MGRVVSLAQARAQKMARTAFGRWPQRLGHRPRPEERLADLPSHVLGALAELKHQATLALYDVVLGVHGWGPGERFYNLEARAKLEALDAFLFLADQVRWELMHRLGWLAEGPAQKYSILDLASRNRAIQAEFGPEPPRLTEDYPGFERVRRRLKIEPEAVVRSLIPQALAAFKEHLA
;
A
#
# COMPACT_ATOMS: atom_id res chain seq x y z
N MET A 1 10.63 19.87 -27.93
CA MET A 1 10.36 18.78 -26.95
C MET A 1 9.83 19.25 -25.58
N GLY A 2 9.35 20.50 -25.39
CA GLY A 2 8.95 21.01 -24.05
C GLY A 2 7.46 20.90 -23.65
N ARG A 3 6.54 20.57 -24.58
CA ARG A 3 5.08 20.56 -24.30
C ARG A 3 4.55 19.26 -23.69
N VAL A 4 5.17 18.12 -24.00
CA VAL A 4 4.71 16.79 -23.56
C VAL A 4 5.05 16.55 -22.08
N VAL A 5 6.22 17.01 -21.63
CA VAL A 5 6.66 16.90 -20.22
C VAL A 5 5.71 17.68 -19.29
N SER A 6 5.27 18.87 -19.70
CA SER A 6 4.32 19.68 -18.91
C SER A 6 2.95 19.01 -18.74
N LEU A 7 2.43 18.33 -19.78
CA LEU A 7 1.12 17.68 -19.72
C LEU A 7 1.11 16.44 -18.83
N ALA A 8 2.14 15.59 -18.91
CA ALA A 8 2.25 14.40 -18.05
C ALA A 8 2.37 14.81 -16.58
N GLN A 9 3.21 15.80 -16.29
CA GLN A 9 3.40 16.32 -14.94
C GLN A 9 2.13 16.98 -14.38
N ALA A 10 1.43 17.78 -15.18
CA ALA A 10 0.15 18.38 -14.79
C ALA A 10 -0.94 17.32 -14.50
N ARG A 11 -0.99 16.23 -15.29
CA ARG A 11 -1.90 15.11 -15.04
C ARG A 11 -1.57 14.38 -13.74
N ALA A 12 -0.29 14.08 -13.51
CA ALA A 12 0.17 13.43 -12.28
C ALA A 12 -0.16 14.29 -11.04
N GLN A 13 0.09 15.60 -11.10
CA GLN A 13 -0.27 16.53 -10.03
C GLN A 13 -1.78 16.61 -9.80
N LYS A 14 -2.59 16.64 -10.87
CA LYS A 14 -4.04 16.63 -10.75
C LYS A 14 -4.53 15.35 -10.06
N MET A 15 -4.00 14.20 -10.48
CA MET A 15 -4.33 12.90 -9.89
C MET A 15 -3.92 12.84 -8.41
N ALA A 16 -2.72 13.27 -8.07
CA ALA A 16 -2.23 13.34 -6.69
C ALA A 16 -3.13 14.25 -5.81
N ARG A 17 -3.58 15.40 -6.33
CA ARG A 17 -4.50 16.29 -5.61
C ARG A 17 -5.83 15.60 -5.28
N THR A 18 -6.36 14.80 -6.19
CA THR A 18 -7.60 14.04 -5.95
C THR A 18 -7.36 12.90 -4.98
N ALA A 19 -6.30 12.11 -5.18
CA ALA A 19 -5.98 10.91 -4.39
C ALA A 19 -5.53 11.22 -2.95
N PHE A 20 -4.73 12.28 -2.76
CA PHE A 20 -4.13 12.62 -1.47
C PHE A 20 -4.76 13.87 -0.83
N GLY A 21 -5.82 14.42 -1.42
CA GLY A 21 -6.38 15.71 -1.00
C GLY A 21 -6.80 15.76 0.48
N ARG A 22 -7.18 14.61 1.04
CA ARG A 22 -7.65 14.45 2.44
C ARG A 22 -6.60 13.85 3.37
N TRP A 23 -5.48 13.36 2.86
CA TRP A 23 -4.43 12.76 3.68
C TRP A 23 -3.86 13.70 4.76
N PRO A 24 -3.71 15.03 4.53
CA PRO A 24 -3.28 15.94 5.60
C PRO A 24 -4.18 15.90 6.82
N GLN A 25 -5.51 15.86 6.63
CA GLN A 25 -6.45 15.82 7.75
C GLN A 25 -6.52 14.42 8.40
N ARG A 26 -6.32 13.35 7.61
CA ARG A 26 -6.46 11.98 8.10
C ARG A 26 -5.20 11.42 8.77
N LEU A 27 -4.04 11.77 8.22
CA LEU A 27 -2.75 11.14 8.51
C LEU A 27 -1.67 12.17 8.82
N GLY A 28 -1.94 13.47 8.71
CA GLY A 28 -0.94 14.52 8.92
C GLY A 28 0.13 14.62 7.82
N HIS A 29 -0.05 13.91 6.69
CA HIS A 29 0.93 13.83 5.62
C HIS A 29 0.32 14.11 4.25
N ARG A 30 1.10 14.71 3.34
CA ARG A 30 0.70 14.91 1.93
C ARG A 30 1.75 14.30 1.01
N PRO A 31 1.48 13.12 0.43
CA PRO A 31 2.39 12.54 -0.53
C PRO A 31 2.52 13.35 -1.82
N ARG A 32 3.70 13.30 -2.41
CA ARG A 32 3.98 13.76 -3.79
C ARG A 32 3.49 12.71 -4.81
N PRO A 33 3.26 13.10 -6.07
CA PRO A 33 2.81 12.16 -7.11
C PRO A 33 3.72 10.92 -7.27
N GLU A 34 5.04 11.13 -7.17
CA GLU A 34 6.08 10.12 -7.31
C GLU A 34 6.41 9.36 -6.02
N GLU A 35 5.76 9.70 -4.90
CA GLU A 35 6.10 9.15 -3.59
C GLU A 35 5.71 7.67 -3.49
N ARG A 36 6.66 6.86 -3.01
CA ARG A 36 6.51 5.42 -2.83
C ARG A 36 6.20 5.11 -1.38
N LEU A 37 5.75 3.88 -1.10
CA LEU A 37 5.54 3.43 0.28
C LEU A 37 6.84 3.49 1.10
N ALA A 38 7.99 3.20 0.48
CA ALA A 38 9.32 3.31 1.09
C ALA A 38 9.70 4.75 1.49
N ASP A 39 9.10 5.76 0.86
CA ASP A 39 9.40 7.16 1.15
C ASP A 39 8.51 7.73 2.28
N LEU A 40 7.46 6.99 2.70
CA LEU A 40 6.53 7.46 3.72
C LEU A 40 7.18 7.55 5.11
N PRO A 41 6.83 8.57 5.93
CA PRO A 41 7.21 8.59 7.33
C PRO A 41 6.68 7.37 8.08
N SER A 42 7.46 6.82 9.01
CA SER A 42 7.10 5.58 9.70
C SER A 42 5.76 5.66 10.45
N HIS A 43 5.42 6.80 11.06
CA HIS A 43 4.12 6.97 11.72
C HIS A 43 2.94 6.89 10.74
N VAL A 44 3.09 7.38 9.50
CA VAL A 44 2.08 7.30 8.44
C VAL A 44 1.93 5.86 7.98
N LEU A 45 3.05 5.18 7.71
CA LEU A 45 3.05 3.79 7.27
C LEU A 45 2.42 2.87 8.33
N GLY A 46 2.77 3.06 9.61
CA GLY A 46 2.17 2.33 10.73
C GLY A 46 0.67 2.55 10.82
N ALA A 47 0.22 3.81 10.74
CA ALA A 47 -1.20 4.14 10.74
C ALA A 47 -1.96 3.48 9.57
N LEU A 48 -1.38 3.50 8.36
CA LEU A 48 -1.94 2.85 7.18
C LEU A 48 -2.05 1.33 7.36
N ALA A 49 -1.01 0.68 7.89
CA ALA A 49 -0.97 -0.77 8.06
C ALA A 49 -2.00 -1.30 9.08
N GLU A 50 -2.37 -0.48 10.08
CA GLU A 50 -3.40 -0.79 11.07
C GLU A 50 -4.82 -0.84 10.49
N LEU A 51 -5.08 -0.19 9.35
CA LEU A 51 -6.41 -0.06 8.73
C LEU A 51 -7.52 0.39 9.69
N LYS A 52 -7.20 1.28 10.64
CA LYS A 52 -8.22 2.01 11.40
C LYS A 52 -9.04 2.90 10.46
N HIS A 53 -10.17 3.41 10.95
CA HIS A 53 -11.13 4.16 10.13
C HIS A 53 -10.51 5.22 9.21
N GLN A 54 -9.68 6.13 9.74
CA GLN A 54 -9.06 7.19 8.94
C GLN A 54 -8.04 6.66 7.92
N ALA A 55 -7.26 5.64 8.27
CA ALA A 55 -6.33 4.99 7.36
C ALA A 55 -7.05 4.25 6.22
N THR A 56 -8.13 3.55 6.53
CA THR A 56 -8.97 2.88 5.53
C THR A 56 -9.57 3.89 4.56
N LEU A 57 -10.10 5.02 5.06
CA LEU A 57 -10.58 6.10 4.19
C LEU A 57 -9.45 6.73 3.37
N ALA A 58 -8.24 6.88 3.93
CA ALA A 58 -7.09 7.41 3.20
C ALA A 58 -6.68 6.49 2.03
N LEU A 59 -6.68 5.17 2.21
CA LEU A 59 -6.42 4.22 1.12
C LEU A 59 -7.53 4.28 0.06
N TYR A 60 -8.80 4.35 0.47
CA TYR A 60 -9.89 4.54 -0.48
C TYR A 60 -9.86 5.89 -1.20
N ASP A 61 -9.41 6.98 -0.55
CA ASP A 61 -9.22 8.27 -1.22
C ASP A 61 -8.25 8.12 -2.40
N VAL A 62 -7.17 7.33 -2.24
CA VAL A 62 -6.24 7.06 -3.32
C VAL A 62 -6.90 6.23 -4.42
N VAL A 63 -7.48 5.08 -4.06
CA VAL A 63 -8.10 4.14 -5.01
C VAL A 63 -9.21 4.83 -5.82
N LEU A 64 -10.15 5.51 -5.16
CA LEU A 64 -11.24 6.19 -5.85
C LEU A 64 -10.72 7.45 -6.58
N GLY A 65 -9.74 8.13 -6.01
CA GLY A 65 -9.18 9.37 -6.55
C GLY A 65 -8.46 9.18 -7.88
N VAL A 66 -7.68 8.10 -8.03
CA VAL A 66 -7.00 7.79 -9.32
C VAL A 66 -7.98 7.46 -10.44
N HIS A 67 -9.18 6.96 -10.11
CA HIS A 67 -10.24 6.66 -11.06
C HIS A 67 -11.25 7.79 -11.23
N GLY A 68 -11.12 8.90 -10.49
CA GLY A 68 -12.06 10.02 -10.54
C GLY A 68 -13.43 9.72 -9.93
N TRP A 69 -13.55 8.67 -9.10
CA TRP A 69 -14.80 8.27 -8.45
C TRP A 69 -15.13 9.11 -7.20
N GLY A 70 -14.21 9.98 -6.80
CA GLY A 70 -14.38 10.91 -5.68
C GLY A 70 -13.64 10.45 -4.43
N PRO A 71 -14.01 10.95 -3.24
CA PRO A 71 -13.33 10.60 -1.99
C PRO A 71 -13.74 9.23 -1.46
N GLY A 72 -12.96 8.69 -0.52
CA GLY A 72 -13.09 7.35 0.03
C GLY A 72 -14.45 7.03 0.62
N GLU A 73 -15.15 8.01 1.21
CA GLU A 73 -16.50 7.86 1.75
C GLU A 73 -17.53 7.46 0.69
N ARG A 74 -17.26 7.73 -0.60
CA ARG A 74 -18.16 7.35 -1.69
C ARG A 74 -18.12 5.86 -2.01
N PHE A 75 -17.19 5.08 -1.45
CA PHE A 75 -17.08 3.64 -1.73
C PHE A 75 -18.42 2.91 -1.64
N TYR A 76 -19.19 3.15 -0.58
CA TYR A 76 -20.48 2.49 -0.38
C TYR A 76 -21.53 2.87 -1.43
N ASN A 77 -21.37 4.01 -2.08
CA ASN A 77 -22.27 4.56 -3.10
C ASN A 77 -21.80 4.27 -4.54
N LEU A 78 -20.72 3.51 -4.73
CA LEU A 78 -20.28 3.07 -6.05
C LEU A 78 -21.22 2.00 -6.62
N GLU A 79 -21.40 2.05 -7.94
CA GLU A 79 -21.98 0.97 -8.73
C GLU A 79 -21.22 -0.34 -8.52
N ALA A 80 -21.91 -1.48 -8.64
CA ALA A 80 -21.37 -2.79 -8.28
C ALA A 80 -19.99 -3.10 -8.91
N ARG A 81 -19.83 -2.82 -10.21
CA ARG A 81 -18.55 -3.04 -10.91
C ARG A 81 -17.42 -2.17 -10.35
N ALA A 82 -17.65 -0.86 -10.21
CA ALA A 82 -16.65 0.07 -9.69
C ALA A 82 -16.31 -0.25 -8.23
N LYS A 83 -17.28 -0.73 -7.45
CA LYS A 83 -17.08 -1.17 -6.06
C LYS A 83 -16.16 -2.39 -5.98
N LEU A 84 -16.34 -3.39 -6.85
CA LEU A 84 -15.46 -4.56 -6.92
C LEU A 84 -14.04 -4.17 -7.35
N GLU A 85 -13.91 -3.34 -8.38
CA GLU A 85 -12.61 -2.83 -8.85
C GLU A 85 -11.88 -2.02 -7.75
N ALA A 86 -12.62 -1.20 -7.00
CA ALA A 86 -12.07 -0.46 -5.86
C ALA A 86 -11.65 -1.38 -4.72
N LEU A 87 -12.41 -2.45 -4.44
CA LEU A 87 -12.09 -3.42 -3.39
C LEU A 87 -10.80 -4.20 -3.73
N ASP A 88 -10.66 -4.67 -4.97
CA ASP A 88 -9.45 -5.36 -5.44
C ASP A 88 -8.21 -4.46 -5.26
N ALA A 89 -8.30 -3.22 -5.72
CA ALA A 89 -7.21 -2.24 -5.62
C ALA A 89 -6.88 -1.89 -4.16
N PHE A 90 -7.90 -1.74 -3.31
CA PHE A 90 -7.73 -1.50 -1.89
C PHE A 90 -7.00 -2.65 -1.20
N LEU A 91 -7.43 -3.90 -1.44
CA LEU A 91 -6.82 -5.08 -0.83
C LEU A 91 -5.36 -5.23 -1.26
N PHE A 92 -5.08 -5.05 -2.55
CA PHE A 92 -3.72 -5.04 -3.09
C PHE A 92 -2.84 -3.99 -2.41
N LEU A 93 -3.32 -2.74 -2.33
CA LEU A 93 -2.58 -1.63 -1.74
C LEU A 93 -2.37 -1.81 -0.22
N ALA A 94 -3.37 -2.30 0.50
CA ALA A 94 -3.27 -2.60 1.92
C ALA A 94 -2.22 -3.68 2.22
N ASP A 95 -2.12 -4.70 1.36
CA ASP A 95 -1.05 -5.70 1.45
C ASP A 95 0.32 -5.08 1.19
N GLN A 96 0.46 -4.23 0.16
CA GLN A 96 1.74 -3.54 -0.12
C GLN A 96 2.21 -2.70 1.08
N VAL A 97 1.29 -1.96 1.72
CA VAL A 97 1.58 -1.16 2.92
C VAL A 97 2.14 -2.05 4.04
N ARG A 98 1.55 -3.21 4.26
CA ARG A 98 1.97 -4.12 5.34
C ARG A 98 3.28 -4.83 5.02
N TRP A 99 3.50 -5.19 3.76
CA TRP A 99 4.78 -5.76 3.34
C TRP A 99 5.92 -4.75 3.45
N GLU A 100 5.67 -3.48 3.09
CA GLU A 100 6.63 -2.41 3.32
C GLU A 100 6.95 -2.24 4.80
N LEU A 101 5.95 -2.27 5.69
CA LEU A 101 6.16 -2.21 7.13
C LEU A 101 7.03 -3.38 7.62
N MET A 102 6.71 -4.61 7.20
CA MET A 102 7.49 -5.79 7.58
C MET A 102 8.91 -5.77 6.98
N HIS A 103 9.08 -5.20 5.79
CA HIS A 103 10.38 -5.01 5.18
C HIS A 103 11.24 -4.04 6.00
N ARG A 104 10.67 -2.93 6.49
CA ARG A 104 11.38 -1.99 7.37
C ARG A 104 11.79 -2.57 8.71
N LEU A 105 11.10 -3.62 9.17
CA LEU A 105 11.51 -4.42 10.33
C LEU A 105 12.63 -5.42 10.01
N GLY A 106 13.03 -5.54 8.74
CA GLY A 106 13.96 -6.54 8.24
C GLY A 106 13.34 -7.92 8.02
N TRP A 107 12.03 -8.11 8.26
CA TRP A 107 11.39 -9.44 8.24
C TRP A 107 11.07 -9.94 6.84
N LEU A 108 10.93 -9.03 5.88
CA LEU A 108 10.72 -9.37 4.48
C LEU A 108 11.89 -8.84 3.64
N ALA A 109 12.28 -9.63 2.63
CA ALA A 109 13.18 -9.15 1.59
C ALA A 109 12.50 -8.03 0.79
N GLU A 110 13.30 -7.25 0.06
CA GLU A 110 12.79 -6.21 -0.83
C GLU A 110 11.77 -6.80 -1.83
N GLY A 111 10.61 -6.16 -1.91
CA GLY A 111 9.52 -6.58 -2.77
C GLY A 111 9.48 -5.77 -4.06
N PRO A 112 9.00 -6.36 -5.18
CA PRO A 112 8.99 -5.69 -6.47
C PRO A 112 8.08 -4.44 -6.52
N ALA A 113 7.07 -4.39 -5.65
CA ALA A 113 6.15 -3.27 -5.55
C ALA A 113 6.79 -1.98 -4.99
N GLN A 114 7.94 -2.08 -4.31
CA GLN A 114 8.61 -0.93 -3.69
C GLN A 114 9.11 0.11 -4.70
N LYS A 115 9.29 -0.27 -5.97
CA LYS A 115 9.70 0.66 -7.04
C LYS A 115 8.58 1.56 -7.55
N TYR A 116 7.32 1.28 -7.23
CA TYR A 116 6.17 2.02 -7.75
C TYR A 116 5.70 3.10 -6.79
N SER A 117 5.21 4.21 -7.35
CA SER A 117 4.52 5.24 -6.57
C SER A 117 3.21 4.68 -5.99
N ILE A 118 2.71 5.30 -4.92
CA ILE A 118 1.41 4.92 -4.32
C ILE A 118 0.28 5.07 -5.36
N LEU A 119 0.37 6.05 -6.26
CA LEU A 119 -0.60 6.24 -7.34
C LEU A 119 -0.54 5.11 -8.38
N ASP A 120 0.66 4.64 -8.74
CA ASP A 120 0.83 3.49 -9.63
C ASP A 120 0.28 2.22 -8.99
N LEU A 121 0.58 1.98 -7.70
CA LEU A 121 0.05 0.82 -6.98
C LEU A 121 -1.48 0.79 -6.99
N ALA A 122 -2.14 1.94 -6.83
CA ALA A 122 -3.60 2.01 -6.89
C ALA A 122 -4.14 1.87 -8.31
N SER A 123 -3.58 2.59 -9.29
CA SER A 123 -4.13 2.68 -10.66
C SER A 123 -3.77 1.49 -11.56
N ARG A 124 -2.64 0.83 -11.30
CA ARG A 124 -2.08 -0.25 -12.12
C ARG A 124 -1.97 -1.57 -11.36
N ASN A 125 -2.71 -1.73 -10.25
CA ASN A 125 -2.65 -2.90 -9.36
C ASN A 125 -2.62 -4.24 -10.13
N ARG A 126 -3.56 -4.49 -11.05
CA ARG A 126 -3.61 -5.73 -11.84
C ARG A 126 -2.39 -5.94 -12.73
N ALA A 127 -1.90 -4.88 -13.37
CA ALA A 127 -0.72 -4.96 -14.23
C ALA A 127 0.56 -5.21 -13.42
N ILE A 128 0.69 -4.56 -12.27
CA ILE A 128 1.80 -4.75 -11.32
C ILE A 128 1.76 -6.18 -10.77
N GLN A 129 0.59 -6.66 -10.34
CA GLN A 129 0.42 -8.04 -9.86
C GLN A 129 0.75 -9.07 -10.96
N ALA A 130 0.39 -8.80 -12.22
CA ALA A 130 0.74 -9.66 -13.33
C ALA A 130 2.25 -9.64 -13.67
N GLU A 131 2.95 -8.51 -13.51
CA GLU A 131 4.38 -8.35 -13.79
C GLU A 131 5.25 -9.24 -12.89
N PHE A 132 4.87 -9.42 -11.62
CA PHE A 132 5.64 -10.19 -10.64
C PHE A 132 5.09 -11.59 -10.38
N GLY A 133 3.95 -11.92 -11.00
CA GLY A 133 3.22 -13.14 -10.69
C GLY A 133 2.79 -13.20 -9.22
N PRO A 134 2.27 -14.36 -8.77
CA PRO A 134 1.86 -14.57 -7.38
C PRO A 134 3.06 -14.83 -6.47
N GLU A 135 4.25 -14.28 -6.76
CA GLU A 135 5.44 -14.57 -5.95
C GLU A 135 5.22 -14.04 -4.54
N PRO A 136 5.14 -14.94 -3.54
CA PRO A 136 4.80 -14.53 -2.19
C PRO A 136 5.95 -13.72 -1.60
N PRO A 137 5.65 -12.72 -0.75
CA PRO A 137 6.68 -11.99 -0.03
C PRO A 137 7.64 -12.97 0.68
N ARG A 138 8.94 -12.78 0.48
CA ARG A 138 9.96 -13.67 1.03
C ARG A 138 10.29 -13.27 2.46
N LEU A 139 9.93 -14.12 3.42
CA LEU A 139 10.35 -13.99 4.82
C LEU A 139 11.86 -14.22 4.94
N THR A 140 12.53 -13.36 5.70
CA THR A 140 13.97 -13.44 6.00
C THR A 140 14.22 -14.18 7.31
N GLU A 141 15.46 -14.62 7.53
CA GLU A 141 15.88 -15.25 8.78
C GLU A 141 15.96 -14.25 9.95
N ASP A 142 15.92 -12.94 9.67
CA ASP A 142 15.90 -11.88 10.68
C ASP A 142 14.59 -11.80 11.46
N TYR A 143 13.51 -12.43 10.96
CA TYR A 143 12.30 -12.61 11.76
C TYR A 143 12.61 -13.54 12.96
N PRO A 144 12.42 -13.09 14.22
CA PRO A 144 12.83 -13.87 15.40
C PRO A 144 12.20 -15.26 15.52
N GLY A 145 11.04 -15.48 14.88
CA GLY A 145 10.35 -16.77 14.85
C GLY A 145 10.60 -17.61 13.61
N PHE A 146 11.62 -17.32 12.79
CA PHE A 146 11.81 -17.93 11.47
C PHE A 146 11.81 -19.47 11.51
N GLU A 147 12.61 -20.07 12.39
CA GLU A 147 12.73 -21.54 12.49
C GLU A 147 11.39 -22.21 12.84
N ARG A 148 10.50 -21.54 13.58
CA ARG A 148 9.18 -22.08 13.92
C ARG A 148 8.25 -22.17 12.71
N VAL A 149 8.40 -21.27 11.75
CA VAL A 149 7.51 -21.16 10.58
C VAL A 149 8.13 -21.72 9.31
N ARG A 150 9.44 -22.02 9.31
CA ARG A 150 10.22 -22.52 8.17
C ARG A 150 9.60 -23.70 7.43
N ARG A 151 9.00 -24.67 8.16
CA ARG A 151 8.31 -25.80 7.52
C ARG A 151 7.04 -25.38 6.79
N ARG A 152 6.23 -24.51 7.40
CA ARG A 152 4.99 -23.99 6.81
C ARG A 152 5.25 -23.06 5.64
N LEU A 153 6.33 -22.28 5.66
CA LEU A 153 6.75 -21.43 4.54
C LEU A 153 6.95 -22.20 3.24
N LYS A 154 7.34 -23.49 3.30
CA LYS A 154 7.50 -24.33 2.10
C LYS A 154 6.18 -24.77 1.48
N ILE A 155 5.08 -24.68 2.23
CA ILE A 155 3.76 -25.19 1.84
C ILE A 155 2.83 -24.03 1.50
N GLU A 156 2.78 -23.02 2.37
CA GLU A 156 1.82 -21.92 2.33
C GLU A 156 2.50 -20.57 2.70
N PRO A 157 3.50 -20.12 1.92
CA PRO A 157 4.32 -18.96 2.25
C PRO A 157 3.51 -17.68 2.48
N GLU A 158 2.53 -17.42 1.62
CA GLU A 158 1.69 -16.22 1.68
C GLU A 158 0.82 -16.19 2.94
N ALA A 159 0.22 -17.33 3.31
CA ALA A 159 -0.60 -17.45 4.50
C ALA A 159 0.25 -17.29 5.77
N VAL A 160 1.46 -17.84 5.78
CA VAL A 160 2.42 -17.64 6.88
C VAL A 160 2.74 -16.15 7.02
N VAL A 161 3.18 -15.47 5.95
CA VAL A 161 3.53 -14.05 6.03
C VAL A 161 2.36 -13.20 6.51
N ARG A 162 1.14 -13.42 5.97
CA ARG A 162 -0.05 -12.70 6.43
C ARG A 162 -0.37 -12.96 7.91
N SER A 163 -0.13 -14.17 8.41
CA SER A 163 -0.34 -14.49 9.83
C SER A 163 0.59 -13.71 10.77
N LEU A 164 1.71 -13.19 10.28
CA LEU A 164 2.69 -12.42 11.05
C LEU A 164 2.36 -10.91 11.11
N ILE A 165 1.40 -10.43 10.32
CA ILE A 165 1.02 -9.00 10.28
C ILE A 165 0.72 -8.42 11.67
N PRO A 166 -0.07 -9.09 12.56
CA PRO A 166 -0.34 -8.54 13.89
C PRO A 166 0.92 -8.36 14.74
N GLN A 167 1.87 -9.30 14.65
CA GLN A 167 3.13 -9.24 15.37
C GLN A 167 4.04 -8.15 14.80
N ALA A 168 4.09 -8.02 13.48
CA ALA A 168 4.84 -6.96 12.81
C ALA A 168 4.31 -5.58 13.21
N LEU A 169 2.98 -5.40 13.26
CA LEU A 169 2.37 -4.16 13.72
C LEU A 169 2.74 -3.83 15.17
N ALA A 170 2.76 -4.81 16.06
CA ALA A 170 3.17 -4.61 17.45
C ALA A 170 4.65 -4.19 17.53
N ALA A 171 5.54 -4.94 16.89
CA ALA A 171 6.98 -4.64 16.87
C ALA A 171 7.25 -3.26 16.26
N PHE A 172 6.60 -2.90 15.16
CA PHE A 172 6.80 -1.61 14.50
C PHE A 172 6.36 -0.43 15.38
N LYS A 173 5.31 -0.59 16.19
CA LYS A 173 4.87 0.44 17.13
C LYS A 173 5.85 0.65 18.27
N GLU A 174 6.45 -0.41 18.78
CA GLU A 174 7.48 -0.33 19.82
C GLU A 174 8.70 0.47 19.32
N HIS A 175 9.05 0.37 18.03
CA HIS A 175 10.12 1.18 17.43
C HIS A 175 9.75 2.65 17.19
N LEU A 176 8.45 3.02 17.26
CA LEU A 176 7.97 4.39 17.09
C LEU A 176 7.79 5.15 18.40
N ALA A 177 7.77 4.43 19.53
CA ALA A 177 7.62 4.98 20.87
C ALA A 177 8.97 5.47 21.43
#